data_AF-A0A354G4M2-F1
#
_entry.id   AF-A0A354G4M2-F1
#
_cell.length_a   1.000
_cell.length_b   1.000
_cell.length_c   1.000
_cell.angle_alpha   90.00
_cell.angle_beta   90.00
_cell.angle_gamma   90.00
#
_symmetry.space_group_name_H-M   'P 1'
#
loop_
_entity.id
_entity.type
_entity.pdbx_description
1 polymer ?
#
loop_
_entity_poly.entity_id
_entity_poly.type
_entity_poly.pdbx_seq_one_letter_code
_entity_poly.pdbx_strand_id
1 'polypeptide(L)'
;MDPSPKAQGVQKAVDVRVFHTLQQAITATYVQSYRLVKNGETFGFITHRIAANFDEFEKIIEEFKNADIFYNYVLVYQNGQMEFTREQEKVKKHLGYRR
;
A
#
# COMPACT_ATOMS: atom_id res chain seq x y z
N MET A 1 33.63 17.19 -14.19
CA MET A 1 33.15 16.13 -13.29
C MET A 1 31.75 16.53 -12.86
N ASP A 2 30.73 16.03 -13.56
CA ASP A 2 29.34 16.26 -13.17
C ASP A 2 29.05 15.55 -11.84
N PRO A 3 28.39 16.20 -10.88
CA PRO A 3 27.86 15.48 -9.74
C PRO A 3 26.77 14.54 -10.26
N SER A 4 27.08 13.24 -10.19
CA SER A 4 26.15 12.13 -10.38
C SER A 4 24.79 12.47 -9.73
N PRO A 5 23.64 12.24 -10.41
CA PRO A 5 22.34 12.49 -9.81
C PRO A 5 22.24 11.58 -8.59
N LYS A 6 22.40 12.18 -7.41
CA LYS A 6 22.13 11.52 -6.13
C LYS A 6 20.80 10.81 -6.31
N ALA A 7 20.80 9.49 -6.16
CA ALA A 7 19.61 8.69 -6.09
C ALA A 7 18.58 9.47 -5.26
N GLN A 8 17.54 9.98 -5.92
CA GLN A 8 16.42 10.62 -5.25
C GLN A 8 15.84 9.52 -4.37
N GLY A 9 16.23 9.55 -3.09
CA GLY A 9 16.03 8.44 -2.18
C GLY A 9 14.56 8.11 -2.14
N VAL A 10 14.22 6.86 -2.49
CA VAL A 10 12.84 6.37 -2.37
C VAL A 10 12.43 6.62 -0.92
N GLN A 11 11.52 7.56 -0.71
CA GLN A 11 10.99 7.83 0.62
C GLN A 11 10.16 6.61 1.05
N LYS A 12 10.10 6.30 2.35
CA LYS A 12 9.22 5.22 2.83
C LYS A 12 7.79 5.52 2.38
N ALA A 13 7.08 4.51 1.88
CA ALA A 13 5.71 4.67 1.42
C ALA A 13 4.90 3.40 1.70
N VAL A 14 3.58 3.48 1.52
CA VAL A 14 2.67 2.34 1.58
C VAL A 14 1.78 2.31 0.34
N ASP A 15 1.73 1.16 -0.33
CA ASP A 15 0.72 0.84 -1.34
C ASP A 15 -0.52 0.26 -0.66
N VAL A 16 -1.58 1.06 -0.57
CA VAL A 16 -2.88 0.67 -0.01
C VAL A 16 -3.70 0.03 -1.12
N ARG A 17 -3.96 -1.27 -1.00
CA ARG A 17 -4.66 -2.08 -1.98
C ARG A 17 -6.06 -2.40 -1.47
N VAL A 18 -7.07 -2.16 -2.30
CA VAL A 18 -8.49 -2.19 -1.93
C VAL A 18 -9.22 -3.31 -2.66
N PHE A 19 -10.06 -4.06 -1.94
CA PHE A 19 -10.73 -5.27 -2.41
C PHE A 19 -12.21 -5.32 -2.03
N HIS A 20 -13.01 -6.01 -2.85
CA HIS A 20 -14.44 -6.19 -2.60
C HIS A 20 -14.75 -7.15 -1.43
N THR A 21 -13.90 -8.15 -1.18
CA THR A 21 -14.17 -9.14 -0.12
C THR A 21 -12.91 -9.49 0.69
N LEU A 22 -13.12 -9.94 1.93
CA LEU A 22 -12.07 -10.40 2.81
C LEU A 22 -11.25 -11.55 2.21
N GLN A 23 -11.93 -12.53 1.60
CA GLN A 23 -11.28 -13.70 1.01
C GLN A 23 -10.34 -13.29 -0.13
N GLN A 24 -10.78 -12.38 -0.99
CA GLN A 24 -9.98 -11.83 -2.08
C GLN A 24 -8.78 -11.04 -1.57
N ALA A 25 -8.97 -10.20 -0.55
CA ALA A 25 -7.87 -9.51 0.12
C ALA A 25 -6.84 -10.53 0.67
N ILE A 26 -7.28 -11.58 1.38
CA ILE A 26 -6.38 -12.63 1.88
C ILE A 26 -5.59 -13.27 0.73
N THR A 27 -6.26 -13.73 -0.31
CA THR A 27 -5.63 -14.36 -1.48
C THR A 27 -4.64 -13.44 -2.20
N ALA A 28 -4.93 -12.14 -2.25
CA ALA A 28 -4.09 -11.14 -2.91
C ALA A 28 -2.90 -10.64 -2.07
N THR A 29 -2.77 -11.02 -0.80
CA THR A 29 -1.80 -10.44 0.15
C THR A 29 -0.38 -10.40 -0.43
N TYR A 30 0.09 -11.53 -0.94
CA TYR A 30 1.44 -11.73 -1.46
C TYR A 30 1.56 -11.56 -2.98
N VAL A 31 0.50 -11.08 -3.63
CA VAL A 31 0.48 -10.86 -5.07
C VAL A 31 1.01 -9.47 -5.38
N GLN A 32 1.94 -9.37 -6.32
CA GLN A 32 2.51 -8.11 -6.80
C GLN A 32 1.43 -7.22 -7.43
N SER A 33 1.46 -5.91 -7.18
CA SER A 33 0.39 -4.97 -7.57
C SER A 33 0.10 -4.97 -9.07
N TYR A 34 1.12 -5.10 -9.96
CA TYR A 34 0.87 -5.18 -11.41
C TYR A 34 0.07 -6.42 -11.83
N ARG A 35 0.16 -7.53 -11.08
CA ARG A 35 -0.63 -8.74 -11.36
C ARG A 35 -2.07 -8.58 -10.93
N LEU A 36 -2.30 -7.84 -9.85
CA LEU A 36 -3.64 -7.49 -9.38
C LEU A 36 -4.35 -6.60 -10.40
N VAL A 37 -3.67 -5.56 -10.90
CA VAL A 37 -4.23 -4.68 -11.94
C VAL A 37 -4.63 -5.47 -13.20
N LYS A 38 -3.78 -6.40 -13.65
CA LYS A 38 -4.05 -7.22 -14.84
C LYS A 38 -5.17 -8.25 -14.66
N ASN A 39 -5.44 -8.68 -13.42
CA ASN A 39 -6.41 -9.74 -13.12
C ASN A 39 -7.46 -9.23 -12.12
N GLY A 40 -7.89 -7.98 -12.28
CA GLY A 40 -8.66 -7.25 -11.27
C GLY A 40 -9.93 -7.99 -10.84
N GLU A 41 -10.70 -8.50 -11.80
CA GLU A 41 -11.93 -9.25 -11.55
C GLU A 41 -11.67 -10.52 -10.73
N THR A 42 -10.67 -11.32 -11.10
CA THR A 42 -10.30 -12.57 -10.41
C THR A 42 -9.94 -12.33 -8.95
N PHE A 43 -9.21 -11.25 -8.68
CA PHE A 43 -8.79 -10.90 -7.31
C PHE A 43 -9.74 -9.95 -6.61
N GLY A 44 -10.88 -9.57 -7.23
CA GLY A 44 -11.77 -8.52 -6.71
C GLY A 44 -11.04 -7.23 -6.34
N PHE A 45 -9.98 -6.90 -7.07
CA PHE A 45 -9.14 -5.74 -6.84
C PHE A 45 -9.83 -4.50 -7.41
N ILE A 46 -10.16 -3.56 -6.52
CA ILE A 46 -10.87 -2.32 -6.87
C ILE A 46 -9.85 -1.29 -7.36
N THR A 47 -8.84 -1.02 -6.53
CA THR A 47 -7.86 0.03 -6.78
C THR A 47 -6.67 -0.09 -5.84
N HIS A 48 -5.62 0.67 -6.13
CA HIS A 48 -4.57 0.95 -5.18
C HIS A 48 -4.18 2.43 -5.15
N ARG A 49 -3.60 2.87 -4.03
CA ARG A 49 -3.13 4.24 -3.78
C ARG A 49 -1.83 4.21 -3.00
N ILE A 50 -0.91 5.10 -3.32
CA ILE A 50 0.35 5.25 -2.59
C ILE A 50 0.19 6.36 -1.55
N ALA A 51 0.58 6.08 -0.31
CA ALA A 51 0.72 7.06 0.76
C ALA A 51 2.20 7.20 1.15
N ALA A 52 2.74 8.42 1.11
CA ALA A 52 4.12 8.73 1.52
C ALA A 52 4.24 9.09 3.00
N ASN A 53 3.12 9.37 3.66
CA ASN A 53 3.03 9.74 5.07
C ASN A 53 1.69 9.30 5.67
N PHE A 54 1.54 9.45 6.99
CA PHE A 54 0.35 9.00 7.71
C PHE A 54 -0.91 9.81 7.34
N ASP A 55 -0.79 11.12 7.10
CA ASP A 55 -1.93 11.97 6.75
C ASP A 55 -2.55 11.57 5.39
N GLU A 56 -1.70 11.26 4.40
CA GLU A 56 -2.15 10.71 3.11
C GLU A 56 -2.82 9.34 3.28
N PHE A 57 -2.25 8.49 4.13
CA PHE A 57 -2.83 7.20 4.44
C PHE A 57 -4.23 7.35 5.07
N GLU A 58 -4.41 8.25 6.05
CA GLU A 58 -5.71 8.50 6.66
C GLU A 58 -6.73 9.02 5.64
N LYS A 59 -6.34 9.91 4.73
CA LYS A 59 -7.23 10.38 3.65
C LYS A 59 -7.72 9.21 2.78
N ILE A 60 -6.82 8.31 2.39
CA ILE A 60 -7.20 7.13 1.61
C ILE A 60 -8.18 6.24 2.39
N ILE A 61 -7.94 6.00 3.68
CA ILE A 61 -8.87 5.19 4.49
C ILE A 61 -10.24 5.87 4.64
N GLU A 62 -10.26 7.18 4.83
CA GLU A 62 -11.51 7.95 4.98
C GLU A 62 -12.32 7.94 3.67
N GLU A 63 -11.68 7.99 2.50
CA GLU A 63 -12.34 7.89 1.18
C GLU A 63 -13.22 6.65 1.04
N PHE A 64 -12.83 5.53 1.66
CA PHE A 64 -13.56 4.26 1.54
C PHE A 64 -14.25 3.82 2.84
N LYS A 65 -14.28 4.66 3.88
CA LYS A 65 -14.80 4.31 5.20
C LYS A 65 -16.26 3.86 5.21
N ASN A 66 -17.06 4.37 4.28
CA ASN A 66 -18.48 4.02 4.13
C ASN A 66 -18.72 2.86 3.15
N ALA A 67 -17.67 2.29 2.56
CA ALA A 67 -17.76 1.16 1.65
C ALA A 67 -17.42 -0.14 2.39
N ASP A 68 -18.14 -1.22 2.10
CA ASP A 68 -17.81 -2.56 2.58
C ASP A 68 -16.65 -3.11 1.77
N ILE A 69 -15.43 -2.72 2.16
CA ILE A 69 -14.20 -3.04 1.45
C ILE A 69 -13.12 -3.55 2.40
N PHE A 70 -12.13 -4.21 1.82
CA PHE A 70 -11.03 -4.84 2.55
C PHE A 70 -9.69 -4.35 2.02
N TYR A 71 -8.71 -4.25 2.92
CA TYR A 71 -7.40 -3.69 2.61
C TYR A 71 -6.28 -4.72 2.76
N ASN A 72 -5.28 -4.57 1.90
CA ASN A 72 -3.91 -5.03 2.12
C ASN A 72 -2.95 -3.87 1.91
N TYR A 73 -1.75 -4.01 2.43
CA TYR A 73 -0.72 -2.98 2.36
C TYR A 73 0.57 -3.58 1.79
N VAL A 74 1.32 -2.78 1.03
CA VAL A 74 2.72 -3.07 0.72
C VAL A 74 3.55 -1.95 1.33
N LEU A 75 4.36 -2.26 2.33
CA LEU A 75 5.31 -1.33 2.92
C LEU A 75 6.52 -1.25 1.99
N VAL A 76 6.80 -0.06 1.48
CA VAL A 76 7.96 0.21 0.64
C VAL A 76 9.02 0.89 1.51
N TYR A 77 10.18 0.24 1.63
CA TYR A 77 11.32 0.74 2.38
C TYR A 77 12.26 1.54 1.49
N GLN A 78 13.10 2.39 2.10
CA GLN A 78 13.99 3.30 1.35
C GLN A 78 15.03 2.58 0.48
N ASN A 79 15.37 1.34 0.84
CA ASN A 79 16.26 0.47 0.09
C ASN A 79 15.55 -0.31 -1.04
N GLY A 80 14.28 0.01 -1.32
CA GLY A 80 13.47 -0.68 -2.32
C GLY A 80 12.92 -2.04 -1.87
N GLN A 81 13.18 -2.48 -0.63
CA GLN A 81 12.53 -3.68 -0.09
C GLN A 81 11.04 -3.45 0.07
N MET A 82 10.28 -4.52 -0.12
CA MET A 82 8.83 -4.52 0.04
C MET A 82 8.40 -5.55 1.07
N GLU A 83 7.49 -5.18 1.97
CA GLU A 83 6.84 -6.08 2.90
C GLU A 83 5.33 -6.05 2.67
N PHE A 84 4.72 -7.24 2.56
CA PHE A 84 3.29 -7.37 2.37
C PHE A 84 2.62 -7.62 3.72
N THR A 85 1.59 -6.83 4.04
CA THR A 85 0.89 -6.99 5.32
C THR A 85 -0.59 -6.61 5.20
N ARG A 86 -1.38 -7.06 6.17
CA ARG A 86 -2.77 -6.61 6.39
C ARG A 86 -2.92 -5.88 7.73
N GLU A 87 -1.83 -5.74 8.48
CA GLU A 87 -1.82 -5.13 9.80
C GLU A 87 -1.69 -3.61 9.67
N GLN A 88 -2.78 -2.89 9.92
CA GLN A 88 -2.78 -1.43 9.88
C GLN A 88 -1.81 -0.80 10.90
N GLU A 89 -1.58 -1.45 12.04
CA GLU A 89 -0.60 -0.98 13.04
C GLU A 89 0.84 -1.00 12.52
N LYS A 90 1.19 -1.95 11.63
CA LYS A 90 2.50 -1.94 10.95
C LYS A 90 2.62 -0.76 10.00
N VAL A 91 1.55 -0.42 9.27
CA VAL A 91 1.48 0.76 8.41
C VAL A 91 1.72 2.04 9.20
N LYS A 92 1.03 2.22 10.33
CA LYS A 92 1.22 3.38 11.23
C LYS A 92 2.67 3.54 11.64
N LYS A 93 3.28 2.47 12.15
CA LYS A 93 4.70 2.46 12.56
C LYS A 93 5.65 2.76 11.39
N HIS A 94 5.39 2.15 10.23
CA HIS A 94 6.21 2.34 9.03
C HIS A 94 6.20 3.79 8.53
N LEU A 95 5.04 4.43 8.56
CA LEU A 95 4.83 5.84 8.20
C LEU A 95 5.24 6.82 9.32
N GLY A 96 5.81 6.32 10.42
CA GLY A 96 6.36 7.15 11.48
C GLY A 96 5.31 7.75 12.43
N TYR A 97 4.07 7.25 12.43
CA TYR A 97 3.05 7.67 13.37
C TYR A 97 3.43 7.23 14.80
N ARG A 98 3.64 8.21 15.68
CA ARG A 98 3.90 8.02 17.10
C ARG A 98 2.78 8.73 17.86
N ARG A 99 1.74 7.99 18.25
CA ARG A 99 0.76 8.45 19.23
C ARG A 99 1.16 7.97 20.61
#